data_AF-A0A376KPE7-F1
#
_entry.id   AF-A0A376KPE7-F1
#
_cell.length_a   1.000
_cell.length_b   1.000
_cell.length_c   1.000
_cell.angle_alpha   90.00
_cell.angle_beta   90.00
_cell.angle_gamma   90.00
#
_symmetry.space_group_name_H-M   'P 1'
#
loop_
_entity.id
_entity.type
_entity.pdbx_description
1 polymer ?
#
loop_
_entity_poly.entity_id
_entity_poly.type
_entity_poly.pdbx_seq_one_letter_code
_entity_poly.pdbx_strand_id
1 'polypeptide(L)'
;MTAKRTLDDVIEGADIFLGCSGPKVLTQEMVKKMARAPMILALANPEPEILPPLAKEVRPDAIICTGRSDYPNQVNNVLCFPFIFRGALDVGATAINEEMKLAAVRAIAELAHAEQSEVVASAYGDQDLSFGPEYIIPKPFDPRLIVKIAPAVAKAAMESGVATRPIADFDVYIDKLTEFVYKTNLFMKPIFSQARKAPKRVVSAGRGRGARSACHSGTGNAGTGETDPYRSSERDRNAHSETGLADQSGR
;
A
#
# COMPACT_ATOMS: atom_id res chain seq x y z
N MET A 1 -13.99 -33.79 -12.78
CA MET A 1 -12.85 -32.83 -12.81
C MET A 1 -12.90 -32.07 -14.13
N THR A 2 -12.65 -30.77 -14.10
CA THR A 2 -12.63 -29.91 -15.30
C THR A 2 -11.44 -30.25 -16.19
N ALA A 3 -11.56 -30.04 -17.51
CA ALA A 3 -10.46 -30.25 -18.47
C ALA A 3 -9.37 -29.17 -18.39
N LYS A 4 -9.70 -27.97 -17.86
CA LYS A 4 -8.77 -26.87 -17.66
C LYS A 4 -7.75 -27.21 -16.56
N ARG A 5 -6.47 -27.06 -16.84
CA ARG A 5 -5.34 -27.43 -15.95
C ARG A 5 -4.34 -26.29 -15.74
N THR A 6 -4.30 -25.31 -16.61
CA THR A 6 -3.40 -24.15 -16.52
C THR A 6 -4.18 -22.86 -16.27
N LEU A 7 -3.46 -21.81 -15.83
CA LEU A 7 -4.04 -20.48 -15.72
C LEU A 7 -4.52 -19.95 -17.09
N ASP A 8 -3.76 -20.23 -18.15
CA ASP A 8 -4.12 -19.79 -19.50
C ASP A 8 -5.45 -20.40 -19.97
N ASP A 9 -5.75 -21.63 -19.55
CA ASP A 9 -7.00 -22.30 -19.90
C ASP A 9 -8.24 -21.60 -19.31
N VAL A 10 -8.10 -20.93 -18.16
CA VAL A 10 -9.21 -20.35 -17.39
C VAL A 10 -9.33 -18.83 -17.52
N ILE A 11 -8.29 -18.13 -18.01
CA ILE A 11 -8.22 -16.67 -17.95
C ILE A 11 -9.08 -15.97 -19.02
N GLU A 12 -9.39 -16.65 -20.12
CA GLU A 12 -10.21 -16.13 -21.22
C GLU A 12 -11.58 -15.64 -20.69
N GLY A 13 -11.87 -14.36 -20.87
CA GLY A 13 -13.10 -13.71 -20.44
C GLY A 13 -13.27 -13.57 -18.93
N ALA A 14 -12.22 -13.79 -18.12
CA ALA A 14 -12.32 -13.63 -16.68
C ALA A 14 -12.52 -12.15 -16.27
N ASP A 15 -13.54 -11.89 -15.45
CA ASP A 15 -13.80 -10.56 -14.89
C ASP A 15 -12.88 -10.22 -13.71
N ILE A 16 -12.50 -11.25 -12.94
CA ILE A 16 -11.70 -11.10 -11.72
C ILE A 16 -10.55 -12.10 -11.72
N PHE A 17 -9.34 -11.60 -11.45
CA PHE A 17 -8.18 -12.41 -11.10
C PHE A 17 -7.81 -12.16 -9.64
N LEU A 18 -7.64 -13.23 -8.86
CA LEU A 18 -7.15 -13.18 -7.47
C LEU A 18 -5.88 -14.01 -7.35
N GLY A 19 -4.75 -13.34 -7.22
CA GLY A 19 -3.43 -13.93 -7.03
C GLY A 19 -2.96 -13.81 -5.57
N CYS A 20 -2.60 -14.95 -4.99
CA CYS A 20 -1.94 -15.05 -3.68
C CYS A 20 -0.78 -16.07 -3.71
N SER A 21 -0.20 -16.33 -4.89
CA SER A 21 0.65 -17.50 -5.11
C SER A 21 2.14 -17.17 -5.17
N GLY A 22 2.55 -16.33 -6.11
CA GLY A 22 3.95 -16.04 -6.39
C GLY A 22 4.15 -14.98 -7.49
N PRO A 23 5.39 -14.49 -7.66
CA PRO A 23 5.67 -13.39 -8.57
C PRO A 23 5.50 -13.79 -10.04
N LYS A 24 5.06 -12.84 -10.88
CA LYS A 24 5.05 -12.93 -12.36
C LYS A 24 4.22 -14.09 -12.96
N VAL A 25 3.27 -14.62 -12.20
CA VAL A 25 2.42 -15.73 -12.67
C VAL A 25 1.39 -15.28 -13.70
N LEU A 26 0.93 -14.03 -13.64
CA LEU A 26 -0.02 -13.46 -14.60
C LEU A 26 0.75 -12.67 -15.67
N THR A 27 0.71 -13.15 -16.92
CA THR A 27 1.44 -12.51 -18.04
C THR A 27 0.59 -11.48 -18.76
N GLN A 28 1.23 -10.56 -19.50
CA GLN A 28 0.52 -9.59 -20.34
C GLN A 28 -0.40 -10.26 -21.39
N GLU A 29 0.04 -11.39 -21.98
CA GLU A 29 -0.80 -12.14 -22.93
C GLU A 29 -2.05 -12.72 -22.27
N MET A 30 -1.96 -13.16 -21.02
CA MET A 30 -3.13 -13.60 -20.25
C MET A 30 -4.06 -12.44 -19.92
N VAL A 31 -3.52 -11.27 -19.55
CA VAL A 31 -4.32 -10.06 -19.25
C VAL A 31 -5.09 -9.58 -20.48
N LYS A 32 -4.53 -9.68 -21.70
CA LYS A 32 -5.25 -9.33 -22.94
C LYS A 32 -6.51 -10.17 -23.17
N LYS A 33 -6.52 -11.41 -22.68
CA LYS A 33 -7.63 -12.36 -22.83
C LYS A 33 -8.74 -12.15 -21.79
N MET A 34 -8.49 -11.36 -20.73
CA MET A 34 -9.48 -11.08 -19.70
C MET A 34 -10.65 -10.25 -20.24
N ALA A 35 -11.74 -10.20 -19.47
CA ALA A 35 -12.90 -9.38 -19.81
C ALA A 35 -12.57 -7.87 -19.87
N ARG A 36 -13.55 -7.05 -20.29
CA ARG A 36 -13.44 -5.59 -20.26
C ARG A 36 -13.39 -5.10 -18.81
N ALA A 37 -12.53 -4.12 -18.53
CA ALA A 37 -12.31 -3.53 -17.21
C ALA A 37 -12.14 -4.58 -16.09
N PRO A 38 -11.20 -5.54 -16.24
CA PRO A 38 -11.08 -6.64 -15.30
C PRO A 38 -10.53 -6.14 -13.96
N MET A 39 -10.94 -6.80 -12.87
CA MET A 39 -10.38 -6.56 -11.53
C MET A 39 -9.25 -7.55 -11.25
N ILE A 40 -8.03 -7.04 -11.12
CA ILE A 40 -6.81 -7.84 -10.91
C ILE A 40 -6.30 -7.58 -9.49
N LEU A 41 -6.48 -8.55 -8.60
CA LEU A 41 -5.89 -8.56 -7.26
C LEU A 41 -4.58 -9.36 -7.30
N ALA A 42 -3.46 -8.68 -7.57
CA ALA A 42 -2.13 -9.28 -7.60
C ALA A 42 -1.42 -9.07 -6.26
N LEU A 43 -1.69 -9.95 -5.29
CA LEU A 43 -1.38 -9.73 -3.87
C LEU A 43 -0.10 -10.44 -3.40
N ALA A 44 0.63 -11.14 -4.27
CA ALA A 44 1.93 -11.69 -3.92
C ALA A 44 2.90 -10.59 -3.47
N ASN A 45 3.73 -10.91 -2.47
CA ASN A 45 4.76 -10.03 -1.93
C ASN A 45 6.13 -10.70 -1.99
N PRO A 46 7.23 -9.94 -2.18
CA PRO A 46 7.28 -8.49 -2.44
C PRO A 46 6.99 -8.11 -3.89
N GLU A 47 7.02 -9.08 -4.80
CA GLU A 47 6.74 -8.89 -6.22
C GLU A 47 5.40 -9.55 -6.57
N PRO A 48 4.45 -8.79 -7.16
CA PRO A 48 3.10 -9.28 -7.44
C PRO A 48 3.07 -10.26 -8.63
N GLU A 49 1.93 -10.92 -8.82
CA GLU A 49 1.65 -11.79 -9.97
C GLU A 49 1.80 -11.05 -11.30
N ILE A 50 1.49 -9.76 -11.34
CA ILE A 50 1.82 -8.83 -12.42
C ILE A 50 1.99 -7.42 -11.83
N LEU A 51 2.95 -6.65 -12.36
CA LEU A 51 3.11 -5.25 -11.97
C LEU A 51 2.01 -4.38 -12.62
N PRO A 52 1.42 -3.39 -11.91
CA PRO A 52 0.36 -2.57 -12.47
C PRO A 52 0.68 -1.89 -13.81
N PRO A 53 1.90 -1.32 -14.04
CA PRO A 53 2.25 -0.75 -15.34
C PRO A 53 2.16 -1.76 -16.48
N LEU A 54 2.64 -2.99 -16.28
CA LEU A 54 2.62 -4.05 -17.31
C LEU A 54 1.18 -4.48 -17.65
N ALA A 55 0.32 -4.60 -16.65
CA ALA A 55 -1.09 -4.89 -16.87
C ALA A 55 -1.78 -3.76 -17.64
N LYS A 56 -1.54 -2.50 -17.25
CA LYS A 56 -2.13 -1.31 -17.89
C LYS A 56 -1.65 -1.09 -19.33
N GLU A 57 -0.43 -1.48 -19.68
CA GLU A 57 0.09 -1.43 -21.06
C GLU A 57 -0.80 -2.20 -22.05
N VAL A 58 -1.39 -3.32 -21.62
CA VAL A 58 -2.22 -4.18 -22.47
C VAL A 58 -3.70 -4.10 -22.14
N ARG A 59 -4.05 -3.63 -20.94
CA ARG A 59 -5.41 -3.41 -20.47
C ARG A 59 -5.53 -2.12 -19.65
N PRO A 60 -5.57 -0.96 -20.34
CA PRO A 60 -5.60 0.36 -19.69
C PRO A 60 -6.79 0.55 -18.73
N ASP A 61 -7.90 -0.15 -18.99
CA ASP A 61 -9.15 -0.13 -18.22
C ASP A 61 -9.14 -1.10 -17.02
N ALA A 62 -8.09 -1.89 -16.81
CA ALA A 62 -8.02 -2.80 -15.67
C ALA A 62 -8.00 -2.06 -14.32
N ILE A 63 -8.77 -2.56 -13.36
CA ILE A 63 -8.75 -2.11 -11.97
C ILE A 63 -7.79 -3.03 -11.22
N ILE A 64 -6.70 -2.47 -10.69
CA ILE A 64 -5.60 -3.29 -10.17
C ILE A 64 -5.39 -3.01 -8.68
N CYS A 65 -5.29 -4.08 -7.90
CA CYS A 65 -4.95 -4.07 -6.49
C CYS A 65 -3.63 -4.80 -6.27
N THR A 66 -2.78 -4.27 -5.39
CA THR A 66 -1.54 -4.96 -4.97
C THR A 66 -1.33 -4.83 -3.47
N GLY A 67 -0.42 -5.64 -2.91
CA GLY A 67 0.04 -5.45 -1.52
C GLY A 67 0.96 -4.24 -1.32
N ARG A 68 1.49 -3.66 -2.41
CA ARG A 68 2.53 -2.64 -2.35
C ARG A 68 1.93 -1.25 -2.16
N SER A 69 2.61 -0.41 -1.38
CA SER A 69 2.17 0.95 -1.06
C SER A 69 2.50 2.00 -2.12
N ASP A 70 3.35 1.66 -3.09
CA ASP A 70 3.74 2.54 -4.19
C ASP A 70 2.75 2.55 -5.36
N TYR A 71 1.68 1.75 -5.28
CA TYR A 71 0.61 1.70 -6.27
C TYR A 71 -0.76 2.07 -5.67
N PRO A 72 -1.72 2.50 -6.52
CA PRO A 72 -3.13 2.63 -6.15
C PRO A 72 -3.73 1.33 -5.61
N ASN A 73 -4.88 1.46 -4.95
CA ASN A 73 -5.64 0.34 -4.40
C ASN A 73 -4.81 -0.68 -3.59
N GLN A 74 -4.00 -0.20 -2.66
CA GLN A 74 -3.22 -1.07 -1.79
C GLN A 74 -4.14 -1.92 -0.91
N VAL A 75 -4.05 -3.24 -1.06
CA VAL A 75 -4.70 -4.21 -0.17
C VAL A 75 -3.74 -4.58 0.95
N ASN A 76 -4.05 -4.13 2.16
CA ASN A 76 -3.22 -4.36 3.33
C ASN A 76 -4.07 -4.67 4.56
N ASN A 77 -3.63 -5.66 5.34
CA ASN A 77 -4.31 -6.09 6.57
C ASN A 77 -4.44 -4.96 7.62
N VAL A 78 -3.59 -3.92 7.56
CA VAL A 78 -3.72 -2.70 8.39
C VAL A 78 -5.12 -2.09 8.31
N LEU A 79 -5.83 -2.27 7.19
CA LEU A 79 -7.19 -1.77 7.00
C LEU A 79 -8.24 -2.49 7.86
N CYS A 80 -7.95 -3.69 8.35
CA CYS A 80 -8.94 -4.52 9.05
C CYS A 80 -8.50 -4.92 10.46
N PHE A 81 -7.28 -5.42 10.66
CA PHE A 81 -6.89 -6.04 11.94
C PHE A 81 -7.06 -5.11 13.15
N PRO A 82 -6.59 -3.85 13.15
CA PRO A 82 -6.63 -3.04 14.37
C PRO A 82 -8.06 -2.80 14.84
N PHE A 83 -8.97 -2.65 13.88
CA PHE A 83 -10.34 -2.22 14.12
C PHE A 83 -11.27 -3.39 14.41
N ILE A 84 -11.04 -4.55 13.77
CA ILE A 84 -11.68 -5.80 14.16
C ILE A 84 -11.34 -6.13 15.62
N PHE A 85 -10.07 -6.06 15.99
CA PHE A 85 -9.66 -6.28 17.38
C PHE A 85 -10.23 -5.23 18.32
N ARG A 86 -10.25 -3.94 17.95
CA ARG A 86 -10.84 -2.89 18.78
C ARG A 86 -12.30 -3.20 19.11
N GLY A 87 -13.14 -3.44 18.09
CA GLY A 87 -14.56 -3.75 18.28
C GLY A 87 -14.78 -5.03 19.09
N ALA A 88 -14.05 -6.10 18.76
CA ALA A 88 -14.12 -7.38 19.47
C ALA A 88 -13.74 -7.25 20.95
N LEU A 89 -12.63 -6.56 21.25
CA LEU A 89 -12.15 -6.38 22.62
C LEU A 89 -13.08 -5.46 23.43
N ASP A 90 -13.70 -4.45 22.81
CA ASP A 90 -14.62 -3.53 23.49
C ASP A 90 -15.88 -4.23 24.00
N VAL A 91 -16.39 -5.21 23.24
CA VAL A 91 -17.55 -5.99 23.66
C VAL A 91 -17.20 -7.30 24.38
N GLY A 92 -15.91 -7.57 24.59
CA GLY A 92 -15.45 -8.82 25.18
C GLY A 92 -15.89 -10.04 24.38
N ALA A 93 -15.76 -9.98 23.05
CA ALA A 93 -16.11 -11.09 22.17
C ALA A 93 -15.28 -12.34 22.49
N THR A 94 -15.93 -13.50 22.58
CA THR A 94 -15.27 -14.78 22.84
C THR A 94 -14.57 -15.37 21.61
N ALA A 95 -14.93 -14.89 20.42
CA ALA A 95 -14.34 -15.30 19.15
C ALA A 95 -14.45 -14.18 18.11
N ILE A 96 -13.70 -14.31 17.01
CA ILE A 96 -13.90 -13.55 15.77
C ILE A 96 -14.61 -14.47 14.78
N ASN A 97 -15.89 -14.21 14.50
CA ASN A 97 -16.71 -15.03 13.59
C ASN A 97 -16.90 -14.39 12.20
N GLU A 98 -17.65 -15.07 11.32
CA GLU A 98 -17.88 -14.62 9.95
C GLU A 98 -18.76 -13.37 9.88
N GLU A 99 -19.72 -13.22 10.79
CA GLU A 99 -20.57 -12.03 10.91
C GLU A 99 -19.73 -10.77 11.18
N MET A 100 -18.74 -10.87 12.08
CA MET A 100 -17.79 -9.80 12.37
C MET A 100 -16.91 -9.47 11.16
N LYS A 101 -16.40 -10.49 10.45
CA LYS A 101 -15.59 -10.26 9.23
C LYS A 101 -16.42 -9.59 8.14
N LEU A 102 -17.65 -10.02 7.93
CA LEU A 102 -18.57 -9.44 6.96
C LEU A 102 -18.92 -8.00 7.31
N ALA A 103 -19.15 -7.70 8.59
CA ALA A 103 -19.38 -6.34 9.07
C ALA A 103 -18.17 -5.43 8.81
N ALA A 104 -16.95 -5.93 9.02
CA ALA A 104 -15.74 -5.18 8.71
C ALA A 104 -15.60 -4.91 7.20
N VAL A 105 -15.86 -5.90 6.34
CA VAL A 105 -15.82 -5.73 4.87
C VAL A 105 -16.84 -4.67 4.42
N ARG A 106 -18.08 -4.73 4.93
CA ARG A 106 -19.12 -3.74 4.62
C ARG A 106 -18.73 -2.33 5.06
N ALA A 107 -18.21 -2.18 6.29
CA ALA A 107 -17.76 -0.89 6.79
C ALA A 107 -16.59 -0.29 5.98
N ILE A 108 -15.65 -1.12 5.53
CA ILE A 108 -14.55 -0.69 4.65
C ILE A 108 -15.10 -0.25 3.28
N ALA A 109 -16.02 -1.01 2.70
CA ALA A 109 -16.63 -0.69 1.42
C ALA A 109 -17.45 0.61 1.49
N GLU A 110 -18.29 0.77 2.50
CA GLU A 110 -19.04 2.01 2.76
C GLU A 110 -18.11 3.21 2.89
N LEU A 111 -16.98 3.04 3.62
CA LEU A 111 -16.01 4.12 3.77
C LEU A 111 -15.32 4.50 2.45
N ALA A 112 -15.06 3.54 1.57
CA ALA A 112 -14.48 3.80 0.25
C ALA A 112 -15.44 4.62 -0.65
N HIS A 113 -16.74 4.43 -0.49
CA HIS A 113 -17.78 5.15 -1.25
C HIS A 113 -18.15 6.50 -0.62
N ALA A 114 -17.81 6.71 0.66
CA ALA A 114 -18.13 7.96 1.35
C ALA A 114 -17.31 9.12 0.80
N GLU A 115 -17.97 10.27 0.64
CA GLU A 115 -17.30 11.52 0.26
C GLU A 115 -16.14 11.85 1.21
N GLN A 116 -15.19 12.62 0.69
CA GLN A 116 -14.07 13.07 1.50
C GLN A 116 -14.55 13.95 2.65
N SER A 117 -14.12 13.60 3.85
CA SER A 117 -14.16 14.53 4.98
C SER A 117 -12.89 15.37 4.96
N GLU A 118 -12.96 16.62 5.40
CA GLU A 118 -11.79 17.50 5.62
C GLU A 118 -10.67 16.81 6.41
N VAL A 119 -11.03 15.87 7.29
CA VAL A 119 -10.09 15.08 8.09
C VAL A 119 -9.17 14.22 7.20
N VAL A 120 -9.68 13.66 6.10
CA VAL A 120 -8.89 12.85 5.15
C VAL A 120 -7.95 13.73 4.33
N ALA A 121 -8.45 14.86 3.83
CA ALA A 121 -7.65 15.85 3.10
C ALA A 121 -6.48 16.35 3.95
N SER A 122 -6.71 16.56 5.26
CA SER A 122 -5.63 16.98 6.17
C SER A 122 -4.53 15.92 6.39
N ALA A 123 -4.85 14.63 6.22
CA ALA A 123 -3.93 13.51 6.45
C ALA A 123 -3.14 13.11 5.19
N TYR A 124 -3.74 13.26 4.01
CA TYR A 124 -3.19 12.82 2.73
C TYR A 124 -2.89 13.97 1.73
N GLY A 125 -3.15 15.23 2.11
CA GLY A 125 -3.00 16.42 1.26
C GLY A 125 -4.21 16.64 0.35
N ASP A 126 -4.12 17.62 -0.57
CA ASP A 126 -5.11 17.94 -1.60
C ASP A 126 -5.22 16.85 -2.70
N GLN A 127 -5.16 15.57 -2.33
CA GLN A 127 -5.43 14.48 -3.25
C GLN A 127 -6.95 14.33 -3.39
N ASP A 128 -7.45 14.50 -4.60
CA ASP A 128 -8.84 14.22 -4.96
C ASP A 128 -9.07 12.68 -5.03
N LEU A 129 -9.06 12.03 -3.87
CA LEU A 129 -9.53 10.67 -3.61
C LEU A 129 -11.06 10.61 -3.77
N SER A 130 -11.52 10.24 -4.95
CA SER A 130 -12.91 9.91 -5.24
C SER A 130 -13.03 8.43 -5.58
N PHE A 131 -14.16 7.81 -5.23
CA PHE A 131 -14.39 6.40 -5.55
C PHE A 131 -14.30 6.18 -7.06
N GLY A 132 -13.41 5.28 -7.48
CA GLY A 132 -13.14 5.04 -8.90
C GLY A 132 -12.04 4.01 -9.14
N PRO A 133 -11.65 3.75 -10.40
CA PRO A 133 -10.69 2.68 -10.75
C PRO A 133 -9.36 2.69 -10.00
N GLU A 134 -8.90 3.87 -9.57
CA GLU A 134 -7.65 4.07 -8.83
C GLU A 134 -7.86 4.28 -7.32
N TYR A 135 -9.11 4.25 -6.84
CA TYR A 135 -9.49 4.33 -5.44
C TYR A 135 -10.78 3.53 -5.16
N ILE A 136 -10.61 2.22 -4.93
CA ILE A 136 -11.70 1.31 -4.53
C ILE A 136 -11.58 0.82 -3.08
N ILE A 137 -10.50 1.18 -2.40
CA ILE A 137 -10.19 0.78 -1.03
C ILE A 137 -9.62 1.98 -0.27
N PRO A 138 -10.04 2.22 0.99
CA PRO A 138 -9.53 3.34 1.77
C PRO A 138 -8.02 3.25 2.00
N LYS A 139 -7.39 4.38 2.31
CA LYS A 139 -5.95 4.38 2.62
C LYS A 139 -5.70 3.80 4.03
N PRO A 140 -4.57 3.10 4.26
CA PRO A 140 -4.29 2.40 5.53
C PRO A 140 -4.32 3.23 6.82
N PHE A 141 -4.20 4.56 6.73
CA PHE A 141 -4.20 5.47 7.88
C PHE A 141 -5.35 6.50 7.80
N ASP A 142 -6.41 6.18 7.07
CA ASP A 142 -7.64 6.97 7.13
C ASP A 142 -8.20 6.93 8.57
N PRO A 143 -8.25 8.06 9.29
CA PRO A 143 -8.68 8.09 10.68
C PRO A 143 -10.14 7.67 10.86
N ARG A 144 -10.94 7.67 9.78
CA ARG A 144 -12.32 7.21 9.79
C ARG A 144 -12.45 5.69 9.94
N LEU A 145 -11.38 4.92 9.69
CA LEU A 145 -11.41 3.45 9.75
C LEU A 145 -11.85 2.93 11.12
N ILE A 146 -11.29 3.45 12.21
CA ILE A 146 -11.63 2.98 13.56
C ILE A 146 -13.07 3.31 13.94
N VAL A 147 -13.54 4.52 13.63
CA VAL A 147 -14.89 4.98 13.97
C VAL A 147 -15.98 4.32 13.12
N LYS A 148 -15.62 3.70 11.99
CA LYS A 148 -16.56 2.93 11.16
C LYS A 148 -16.49 1.43 11.42
N ILE A 149 -15.29 0.86 11.44
CA ILE A 149 -15.12 -0.60 11.48
C ILE A 149 -15.31 -1.15 12.89
N ALA A 150 -14.75 -0.51 13.92
CA ALA A 150 -14.86 -1.04 15.28
C ALA A 150 -16.31 -1.11 15.79
N PRO A 151 -17.17 -0.08 15.59
CA PRO A 151 -18.60 -0.17 15.90
C PRO A 151 -19.34 -1.24 15.10
N ALA A 152 -19.07 -1.37 13.80
CA ALA A 152 -19.70 -2.40 12.97
C ALA A 152 -19.37 -3.81 13.48
N VAL A 153 -18.11 -4.05 13.83
CA VAL A 153 -17.64 -5.33 14.38
C VAL A 153 -18.21 -5.60 15.77
N ALA A 154 -18.22 -4.59 16.64
CA ALA A 154 -18.81 -4.69 17.98
C ALA A 154 -20.30 -5.05 17.92
N LYS A 155 -21.05 -4.40 17.03
CA LYS A 155 -22.46 -4.70 16.79
C LYS A 155 -22.66 -6.14 16.28
N ALA A 156 -21.88 -6.57 15.29
CA ALA A 156 -21.96 -7.94 14.77
C ALA A 156 -21.63 -9.00 15.84
N ALA A 157 -20.65 -8.74 16.71
CA ALA A 157 -20.32 -9.62 17.83
C ALA A 157 -21.46 -9.72 18.86
N MET A 158 -22.19 -8.62 19.10
CA MET A 158 -23.38 -8.61 19.96
C MET A 158 -24.55 -9.37 19.33
N GLU A 159 -24.82 -9.13 18.04
CA GLU A 159 -25.92 -9.76 17.30
C GLU A 159 -25.72 -11.28 17.12
N SER A 160 -24.47 -11.72 16.95
CA SER A 160 -24.12 -13.14 16.87
C SER A 160 -24.00 -13.85 18.22
N GLY A 161 -24.16 -13.13 19.34
CA GLY A 161 -24.16 -13.69 20.68
C GLY A 161 -22.79 -14.06 21.26
N VAL A 162 -21.69 -13.64 20.62
CA VAL A 162 -20.32 -13.90 21.12
C VAL A 162 -19.81 -12.81 22.07
N ALA A 163 -20.53 -11.68 22.18
CA ALA A 163 -20.19 -10.59 23.09
C ALA A 163 -20.55 -10.89 24.55
N THR A 164 -19.60 -10.67 25.46
CA THR A 164 -19.82 -10.82 26.93
C THR A 164 -20.06 -9.49 27.65
N ARG A 165 -19.76 -8.37 27.00
CA ARG A 165 -19.90 -7.01 27.53
C ARG A 165 -20.53 -6.09 26.47
N PRO A 166 -21.84 -6.21 26.22
CA PRO A 166 -22.50 -5.44 25.16
C PRO A 166 -22.42 -3.92 25.42
N ILE A 167 -22.34 -3.16 24.33
CA ILE A 167 -22.38 -1.69 24.36
C ILE A 167 -23.86 -1.25 24.40
N ALA A 168 -24.23 -0.47 25.41
CA ALA A 168 -25.61 0.01 25.56
C ALA A 168 -25.93 1.18 24.62
N ASP A 169 -24.96 2.08 24.41
CA ASP A 169 -25.10 3.30 23.62
C ASP A 169 -23.95 3.40 22.62
N PHE A 170 -24.29 3.25 21.34
CA PHE A 170 -23.32 3.28 20.25
C PHE A 170 -22.85 4.69 19.92
N ASP A 171 -23.65 5.73 20.17
CA ASP A 171 -23.25 7.11 19.91
C ASP A 171 -22.14 7.51 20.89
N VAL A 172 -22.31 7.22 22.18
CA VAL A 172 -21.28 7.42 23.21
C VAL A 172 -20.02 6.59 22.92
N TYR A 173 -20.17 5.39 22.39
CA TYR A 173 -19.03 4.55 22.01
C TYR A 173 -18.25 5.14 20.84
N ILE A 174 -18.94 5.60 19.80
CA ILE A 174 -18.34 6.25 18.62
C ILE A 174 -17.62 7.55 19.03
N ASP A 175 -18.21 8.35 19.91
CA ASP A 175 -17.59 9.58 20.43
C ASP A 175 -16.28 9.28 21.16
N LYS A 176 -16.24 8.23 21.99
CA LYS A 176 -15.00 7.79 22.68
C LYS A 176 -13.91 7.35 21.71
N LEU A 177 -14.27 6.61 20.65
CA LEU A 177 -13.31 6.22 19.61
C LEU A 177 -12.78 7.44 18.85
N THR A 178 -13.67 8.39 18.56
CA THR A 178 -13.33 9.64 17.89
C THR A 178 -12.34 10.46 18.72
N GLU A 179 -12.63 10.65 20.02
CA GLU A 179 -11.71 11.33 20.95
C GLU A 179 -10.35 10.64 21.04
N PHE A 180 -10.32 9.31 21.06
CA PHE A 180 -9.08 8.54 21.13
C PHE A 180 -8.15 8.87 19.95
N VAL A 181 -8.68 8.89 18.72
CA VAL A 181 -7.92 9.24 17.52
C VAL A 181 -7.41 10.68 17.59
N TYR A 182 -8.24 11.64 18.00
CA TYR A 182 -7.85 13.05 18.10
C TYR A 182 -6.74 13.27 19.14
N LYS A 183 -6.86 12.67 20.33
CA LYS A 183 -5.84 12.78 21.40
C LYS A 183 -4.49 12.21 20.95
N THR A 184 -4.47 11.05 20.30
CA THR A 184 -3.23 10.46 19.78
C THR A 184 -2.59 11.35 18.72
N ASN A 185 -3.37 11.91 17.79
CA ASN A 185 -2.86 12.81 16.75
C ASN A 185 -2.29 14.11 17.33
N LEU A 186 -2.97 14.75 18.29
CA LEU A 186 -2.51 15.98 18.93
C LEU A 186 -1.23 15.78 19.75
N PHE A 187 -1.09 14.63 20.42
CA PHE A 187 0.09 14.33 21.23
C PHE A 187 1.31 13.96 20.39
N MET A 188 1.14 13.17 19.34
CA MET A 188 2.26 12.66 18.53
C MET A 188 2.81 13.67 17.52
N LYS A 189 1.96 14.58 17.01
CA LYS A 189 2.36 15.55 15.97
C LYS A 189 3.52 16.49 16.42
N PRO A 190 3.54 17.06 17.63
CA PRO A 190 4.68 17.82 18.13
C PRO A 190 5.95 16.97 18.26
N ILE A 191 5.84 15.73 18.73
CA ILE A 191 6.97 14.81 18.90
C ILE A 191 7.60 14.50 17.54
N PHE A 192 6.80 14.17 16.53
CA PHE A 192 7.29 13.94 15.17
C PHE A 192 7.90 15.20 14.54
N SER A 193 7.31 16.38 14.77
CA SER A 193 7.87 17.65 14.30
C SER A 193 9.25 17.92 14.88
N GLN A 194 9.45 17.67 16.18
CA GLN A 194 10.76 17.78 16.81
C GLN A 194 11.75 16.73 16.29
N ALA A 195 11.31 15.48 16.12
CA ALA A 195 12.15 14.41 15.60
C ALA A 195 12.63 14.68 14.16
N ARG A 196 11.79 15.28 13.30
CA ARG A 196 12.16 15.71 11.94
C ARG A 196 13.20 16.83 11.93
N LYS A 197 13.18 17.72 12.92
CA LYS A 197 14.15 18.82 13.06
C LYS A 197 15.54 18.34 13.49
N ALA A 198 15.63 17.18 14.15
CA ALA A 198 16.88 16.61 14.64
C ALA A 198 17.00 15.11 14.30
N PRO A 199 17.16 14.75 13.02
CA PRO A 199 17.20 13.36 12.59
C PRO A 199 18.39 12.64 13.23
N LYS A 200 18.10 11.62 14.04
CA LYS A 200 19.13 10.77 14.64
C LYS A 200 19.54 9.69 13.65
N ARG A 201 20.85 9.48 13.51
CA ARG A 201 21.39 8.35 12.74
C ARG A 201 21.17 7.06 13.49
N VAL A 202 20.32 6.19 12.97
CA VAL A 202 20.09 4.85 13.52
C VAL A 202 20.98 3.87 12.74
N VAL A 203 21.86 3.16 13.43
CA VAL A 203 22.60 2.03 12.86
C VAL A 203 21.80 0.77 13.16
N SER A 204 21.18 0.19 12.13
CA SER A 204 20.51 -1.11 12.24
C SER A 204 21.46 -2.20 11.75
N ALA A 205 21.79 -3.16 12.61
CA ALA A 205 22.63 -4.30 12.27
C ALA A 205 21.78 -5.41 11.61
N GLY A 206 21.31 -5.18 10.39
CA GLY A 206 20.71 -6.20 9.53
C GLY A 206 21.78 -6.79 8.60
N ARG A 207 21.93 -8.12 8.57
CA ARG A 207 22.88 -8.81 7.68
C ARG A 207 22.57 -8.47 6.21
N GLY A 208 23.50 -7.78 5.55
CA GLY A 208 23.46 -7.58 4.09
C GLY A 208 23.96 -6.19 3.66
N ARG A 209 25.27 -6.09 3.42
CA ARG A 209 25.98 -5.05 2.63
C ARG A 209 25.32 -3.66 2.55
N GLY A 210 25.79 -2.75 3.41
CA GLY A 210 26.00 -1.35 3.02
C GLY A 210 24.78 -0.52 2.59
N ALA A 211 23.67 -0.57 3.31
CA ALA A 211 22.58 0.39 3.12
C ALA A 211 22.74 1.58 4.09
N ARG A 212 23.25 2.72 3.61
CA ARG A 212 23.02 4.02 4.27
C ARG A 212 21.57 4.42 4.01
N SER A 213 20.64 4.01 4.88
CA SER A 213 19.27 4.50 4.79
C SER A 213 19.16 5.84 5.52
N ALA A 214 19.22 6.95 4.78
CA ALA A 214 18.71 8.22 5.28
C ALA A 214 17.18 8.13 5.26
N CYS A 215 16.52 8.34 6.40
CA CYS A 215 15.07 8.53 6.41
C CYS A 215 14.76 9.89 5.75
N HIS A 216 14.56 9.87 4.43
CA HIS A 216 14.03 10.99 3.67
C HIS A 216 12.53 10.75 3.48
N SER A 217 11.70 11.32 4.35
CA SER A 217 10.29 11.53 4.04
C SER A 217 10.20 12.81 3.21
N GLY A 218 10.33 12.67 1.88
CA GLY A 218 10.28 13.78 0.94
C GLY A 218 8.85 14.27 0.71
N THR A 219 8.55 15.48 1.18
CA THR A 219 7.56 16.38 0.60
C THR A 219 8.33 17.61 0.13
N GLY A 220 8.40 17.87 -1.18
CA GLY A 220 9.14 19.04 -1.68
C GLY A 220 9.22 19.10 -3.19
N ASN A 221 8.52 20.09 -3.74
CA ASN A 221 8.32 20.43 -5.14
C ASN A 221 9.62 20.91 -5.84
N ALA A 222 9.60 20.87 -7.17
CA ALA A 222 10.70 21.17 -8.09
C ALA A 222 11.29 22.60 -7.98
N GLY A 223 12.59 22.72 -8.27
CA GLY A 223 13.22 24.00 -8.59
C GLY A 223 14.73 24.05 -8.37
N THR A 224 15.47 24.16 -9.47
CA THR A 224 16.84 24.70 -9.64
C THR A 224 18.04 23.90 -9.14
N GLY A 225 18.64 23.15 -10.09
CA GLY A 225 20.07 23.14 -10.43
C GLY A 225 21.10 22.74 -9.38
N GLU A 226 21.64 21.52 -9.48
CA GLU A 226 23.09 21.29 -9.31
C GLU A 226 23.52 19.88 -9.79
N THR A 227 24.38 19.91 -10.83
CA THR A 227 25.49 19.03 -11.22
C THR A 227 25.48 17.52 -10.92
N ASP A 228 25.48 16.76 -12.01
CA ASP A 228 25.76 15.32 -12.13
C ASP A 228 27.21 14.97 -11.71
N PRO A 229 27.43 14.10 -10.71
CA PRO A 229 28.76 13.75 -10.22
C PRO A 229 29.43 12.59 -10.98
N TYR A 230 28.94 12.16 -12.16
CA TYR A 230 29.47 10.99 -12.87
C TYR A 230 30.09 11.26 -14.26
N ARG A 231 30.58 12.48 -14.51
CA ARG A 231 31.23 12.81 -15.79
C ARG A 231 32.58 13.52 -15.66
N SER A 232 33.57 12.84 -15.06
CA SER A 232 34.97 13.27 -15.18
C SER A 232 35.97 12.16 -14.82
N SER A 233 36.19 11.20 -15.72
CA SER A 233 37.45 10.43 -15.75
C SER A 233 37.59 9.62 -17.04
N GLU A 234 37.46 10.25 -18.21
CA GLU A 234 37.76 9.59 -19.50
C GLU A 234 37.91 10.64 -20.60
N ARG A 235 38.93 11.48 -20.44
CA ARG A 235 39.57 12.31 -21.47
C ARG A 235 40.80 12.92 -20.77
N ASP A 236 41.94 12.94 -21.46
CA ASP A 236 43.27 13.36 -20.99
C ASP A 236 44.21 12.24 -20.51
N ARG A 237 44.40 11.22 -21.35
CA ARG A 237 45.72 10.55 -21.50
C ARG A 237 46.00 10.22 -22.96
N ASN A 238 45.87 11.23 -23.84
CA ASN A 238 46.43 11.20 -25.19
C ASN A 238 46.94 12.61 -25.53
N ALA A 239 48.06 12.97 -24.91
CA ALA A 239 48.85 14.15 -25.25
C ALA A 239 50.30 13.94 -24.81
N HIS A 240 50.95 12.88 -25.30
CA HIS A 240 52.40 12.78 -25.37
C HIS A 240 52.76 11.85 -26.53
N SER A 241 52.84 12.42 -27.72
CA SER A 241 53.66 11.91 -28.82
C SER A 241 54.82 12.88 -29.03
N GLU A 242 55.98 12.31 -29.38
CA GLU A 242 57.22 12.96 -29.83
C GLU A 242 58.25 13.32 -28.74
N THR A 243 59.07 12.34 -28.38
CA THR A 243 60.52 12.36 -28.68
C THR A 243 60.99 10.93 -28.95
N GLY A 244 61.69 10.73 -30.07
CA GLY A 244 62.03 9.41 -30.62
C GLY A 244 63.31 8.79 -30.08
N LEU A 245 63.50 7.50 -30.34
CA LEU A 245 64.58 6.94 -31.17
C LEU A 245 64.67 5.41 -31.04
N ALA A 246 64.77 4.77 -32.21
CA ALA A 246 65.59 3.58 -32.51
C ALA A 246 65.19 2.19 -31.96
N ASP A 247 64.62 1.40 -32.89
CA ASP A 247 65.32 0.29 -33.56
C ASP A 247 65.11 -1.19 -33.12
N GLN A 248 64.92 -2.00 -34.18
CA GLN A 248 65.22 -3.41 -34.40
C GLN A 248 64.35 -4.57 -33.84
N SER A 249 63.67 -5.24 -34.81
CA SER A 249 63.56 -6.70 -35.07
C SER A 249 63.09 -7.64 -33.94
N GLY A 250 62.22 -8.65 -34.13
CA GLY A 250 61.73 -9.37 -35.30
C GLY A 250 61.35 -10.79 -34.86
N ARG A 251 60.39 -11.39 -35.59
CA ARG A 251 59.80 -12.75 -35.47
C ARG A 251 58.66 -12.94 -34.48
#